data_AF-A0AAV6GDN4-F1
#
_entry.id   AF-A0AAV6GDN4-F1
#
_cell.length_a   1.000
_cell.length_b   1.000
_cell.length_c   1.000
_cell.angle_alpha   90.00
_cell.angle_beta   90.00
_cell.angle_gamma   90.00
#
_symmetry.space_group_name_H-M   'P 1'
#
loop_
_entity.id
_entity.type
_entity.pdbx_description
1 polymer ?
#
loop_
_entity_poly.entity_id
_entity_poly.type
_entity_poly.pdbx_seq_one_letter_code
_entity_poly.pdbx_strand_id
1 'polypeptide(L)'
;MAAGGYIKSNPPILTKLRFQSEIVRSLVQAVQTTWTKKLALTGVVGLFNEPSKRMASYPRSSKKRSLPELDLTCPVCYDIFTDPVILLCSHSICRDCLEQFWSWFSNKVKRCPVCRKRSSVESPVLNLSLRNLCEVFLKEESLRDVEMLCSLHEERLKLFCQEDKQPVCLVCQTSRKHSGHTFLPIDEAAQDYKKQLKAVLLPLQEKLKKYEEVKKTCVQTANHIKAQAQQSEKQIKAEFDRLHQFLEDEEETRIGALKHEEEQKSLVMKEKIDEMSKAISILSDKITAIEKQMVAEDGIFLQNFKATMKSSQCMPQNPESVSLSGALIDVPKHLGNLKFRVREHGSIQ
;
A
#
# COMPACT_ATOMS: atom_id res chain seq x y z
N MET A 1 31.40 35.40 -56.11
CA MET A 1 32.15 35.59 -54.85
C MET A 1 31.17 35.45 -53.70
N ALA A 2 31.43 34.48 -52.83
CA ALA A 2 30.58 34.11 -51.71
C ALA A 2 30.80 35.01 -50.50
N ALA A 3 29.73 35.27 -49.73
CA ALA A 3 29.79 35.49 -48.29
C ALA A 3 28.39 35.27 -47.69
N GLY A 4 28.12 34.04 -47.25
CA GLY A 4 26.94 33.69 -46.48
C GLY A 4 27.16 33.98 -44.98
N GLY A 5 26.26 34.74 -44.38
CA GLY A 5 26.16 34.89 -42.93
C GLY A 5 25.06 34.00 -42.37
N TYR A 6 25.45 32.93 -41.67
CA TYR A 6 24.54 32.04 -40.95
C TYR A 6 23.97 32.74 -39.71
N ILE A 7 22.68 33.14 -39.76
CA ILE A 7 21.91 33.47 -38.55
C ILE A 7 21.45 32.14 -37.96
N LYS A 8 22.08 31.72 -36.85
CA LYS A 8 21.61 30.60 -36.03
C LYS A 8 20.21 30.94 -35.49
N SER A 9 19.20 30.27 -36.03
CA SER A 9 17.83 30.28 -35.52
C SER A 9 17.82 29.73 -34.09
N ASN A 10 17.59 30.62 -33.12
CA ASN A 10 17.36 30.24 -31.74
C ASN A 10 15.93 29.66 -31.65
N PRO A 11 15.73 28.45 -31.11
CA PRO A 11 14.42 27.80 -31.14
C PRO A 11 13.39 28.59 -30.31
N PRO A 12 12.10 28.59 -30.73
CA PRO A 12 11.06 29.37 -30.08
C PRO A 12 10.89 28.97 -28.61
N ILE A 13 10.66 29.95 -27.76
CA ILE A 13 10.56 29.81 -26.29
C ILE A 13 9.58 28.70 -25.86
N LEU A 14 8.54 28.45 -26.65
CA LEU A 14 7.58 27.36 -26.46
C LEU A 14 8.21 25.96 -26.63
N THR A 15 9.15 25.78 -27.55
CA THR A 15 9.95 24.54 -27.62
C THR A 15 10.89 24.42 -26.44
N LYS A 16 11.39 25.53 -25.87
CA LYS A 16 12.23 25.50 -24.67
C LYS A 16 11.43 25.17 -23.41
N LEU A 17 10.18 25.63 -23.31
CA LEU A 17 9.25 25.32 -22.22
C LEU A 17 8.67 23.90 -22.34
N ARG A 18 8.34 23.42 -23.54
CA ARG A 18 7.98 22.01 -23.77
C ARG A 18 9.15 21.07 -23.54
N PHE A 19 10.35 21.44 -23.97
CA PHE A 19 11.57 20.67 -23.69
C PHE A 19 11.91 20.71 -22.20
N GLN A 20 11.68 21.82 -21.50
CA GLN A 20 11.81 21.86 -20.05
C GLN A 20 10.71 21.09 -19.31
N SER A 21 9.47 21.03 -19.82
CA SER A 21 8.40 20.21 -19.23
C SER A 21 8.63 18.71 -19.48
N GLU A 22 9.17 18.34 -20.64
CA GLU A 22 9.62 16.98 -20.95
C GLU A 22 10.87 16.59 -20.17
N ILE A 23 11.82 17.50 -19.97
CA ILE A 23 12.98 17.29 -19.10
C ILE A 23 12.52 17.16 -17.65
N VAL A 24 11.62 18.01 -17.16
CA VAL A 24 11.11 17.91 -15.79
C VAL A 24 10.29 16.64 -15.61
N ARG A 25 9.44 16.26 -16.58
CA ARG A 25 8.72 14.98 -16.56
C ARG A 25 9.68 13.80 -16.62
N SER A 26 10.72 13.86 -17.45
CA SER A 26 11.76 12.84 -17.58
C SER A 26 12.65 12.76 -16.35
N LEU A 27 12.94 13.89 -15.68
CA LEU A 27 13.68 13.96 -14.42
C LEU A 27 12.81 13.48 -13.26
N VAL A 28 11.51 13.79 -13.23
CA VAL A 28 10.56 13.25 -12.25
C VAL A 28 10.38 11.75 -12.46
N GLN A 29 10.30 11.28 -13.71
CA GLN A 29 10.26 9.86 -14.04
C GLN A 29 11.60 9.17 -13.71
N ALA A 30 12.74 9.83 -13.96
CA ALA A 30 14.07 9.33 -13.62
C ALA A 30 14.29 9.30 -12.11
N VAL A 31 13.78 10.29 -11.37
CA VAL A 31 13.78 10.32 -9.91
C VAL A 31 12.83 9.26 -9.37
N GLN A 32 11.60 9.13 -9.87
CA GLN A 32 10.68 8.03 -9.49
C GLN A 32 11.28 6.66 -9.78
N THR A 33 11.89 6.47 -10.94
CA THR A 33 12.52 5.19 -11.30
C THR A 33 13.81 4.94 -10.52
N THR A 34 14.62 5.96 -10.20
CA THR A 34 15.79 5.80 -9.34
C THR A 34 15.40 5.63 -7.87
N TRP A 35 14.33 6.27 -7.38
CA TRP A 35 13.82 6.08 -6.02
C TRP A 35 13.19 4.70 -5.86
N THR A 36 12.38 4.25 -6.82
CA THR A 36 11.82 2.88 -6.83
C THR A 36 12.89 1.81 -7.01
N LYS A 37 13.89 2.03 -7.88
CA LYS A 37 15.06 1.12 -8.02
C LYS A 37 15.96 1.14 -6.78
N LYS A 38 16.16 2.28 -6.12
CA LYS A 38 16.97 2.41 -4.89
C LYS A 38 16.24 1.86 -3.66
N LEU A 39 14.91 1.95 -3.60
CA LEU A 39 14.08 1.23 -2.64
C LEU A 39 14.11 -0.29 -2.88
N ALA A 40 14.12 -0.74 -4.15
CA ALA A 40 14.28 -2.15 -4.50
C ALA A 40 15.68 -2.71 -4.16
N LEU A 41 16.73 -1.90 -4.34
CA LEU A 41 18.13 -2.27 -4.04
C LEU A 41 18.49 -2.20 -2.55
N THR A 42 17.79 -1.39 -1.75
CA THR A 42 18.00 -1.31 -0.29
C THR A 42 17.25 -2.42 0.48
N GLY A 43 16.60 -3.35 -0.20
CA GLY A 43 15.87 -4.45 0.43
C GLY A 43 14.61 -4.01 1.20
N VAL A 44 14.24 -2.73 1.16
CA VAL A 44 13.07 -2.19 1.88
C VAL A 44 11.75 -2.59 1.19
N VAL A 45 11.78 -2.87 -0.11
CA VAL A 45 10.61 -3.36 -0.87
C VAL A 45 10.22 -4.80 -0.49
N GLY A 46 11.12 -5.57 0.11
CA GLY A 46 10.86 -6.94 0.58
C GLY A 46 10.13 -7.04 1.92
N LEU A 47 9.83 -5.93 2.59
CA LEU A 47 9.14 -5.93 3.90
C LEU A 47 7.62 -5.72 3.81
N PHE A 48 7.08 -5.48 2.61
CA PHE A 48 5.69 -5.02 2.45
C PHE A 48 4.77 -5.93 1.64
N ASN A 49 5.18 -7.15 1.32
CA ASN A 49 4.27 -8.21 0.87
C ASN A 49 4.96 -9.59 0.93
N GLU A 50 5.15 -10.13 2.14
CA GLU A 50 5.19 -11.59 2.30
C GLU A 50 3.83 -12.03 2.88
N PRO A 51 3.11 -12.96 2.22
CA PRO A 51 2.07 -13.69 2.92
C PRO A 51 2.74 -14.44 4.06
N SER A 52 2.15 -14.40 5.24
CA SER A 52 2.55 -15.18 6.41
C SER A 52 2.64 -16.68 6.06
N LYS A 53 3.75 -17.12 5.47
CA LYS A 53 4.08 -18.51 5.15
C LYS A 53 5.57 -18.74 5.36
N ARG A 54 5.93 -18.72 6.64
CA ARG A 54 6.85 -19.70 7.21
C ARG A 54 6.64 -19.75 8.71
N MET A 55 5.61 -20.51 9.14
CA MET A 55 5.82 -21.33 10.32
C MET A 55 6.86 -22.36 9.90
N ALA A 56 8.13 -22.07 10.20
CA ALA A 56 9.09 -23.14 10.37
C ALA A 56 8.44 -24.16 11.30
N SER A 57 8.46 -25.40 10.87
CA SER A 57 8.21 -26.57 11.69
C SER A 57 9.15 -26.51 12.89
N TYR A 58 8.71 -25.83 13.95
CA TYR A 58 9.10 -26.23 15.29
C TYR A 58 8.76 -27.72 15.38
N PRO A 59 9.63 -28.59 15.94
CA PRO A 59 9.15 -29.90 16.34
C PRO A 59 7.89 -29.63 17.13
N ARG A 60 6.78 -30.27 16.75
CA ARG A 60 5.60 -30.31 17.60
C ARG A 60 6.15 -30.67 18.97
N SER A 61 6.26 -29.68 19.85
CA SER A 61 6.20 -29.91 21.27
C SER A 61 4.86 -30.58 21.40
N SER A 62 4.90 -31.90 21.38
CA SER A 62 3.83 -32.76 21.83
C SER A 62 3.54 -32.24 23.23
N LYS A 63 2.66 -31.25 23.34
CA LYS A 63 1.71 -31.23 24.43
C LYS A 63 1.03 -32.58 24.29
N LYS A 64 1.64 -33.59 24.90
CA LYS A 64 0.97 -34.82 25.27
C LYS A 64 -0.28 -34.29 25.94
N ARG A 65 -1.41 -34.49 25.27
CA ARG A 65 -2.69 -34.32 25.91
C ARG A 65 -2.62 -35.32 27.05
N SER A 66 -2.29 -34.83 28.25
CA SER A 66 -2.73 -35.50 29.46
C SER A 66 -4.24 -35.59 29.28
N LEU A 67 -4.72 -36.74 28.80
CA LEU A 67 -6.11 -37.11 28.92
C LEU A 67 -6.47 -36.83 30.38
N PRO A 68 -7.51 -36.03 30.68
CA PRO A 68 -7.88 -35.76 32.06
C PRO A 68 -8.00 -37.11 32.76
N GLU A 69 -7.31 -37.30 33.89
CA GLU A 69 -7.35 -38.54 34.70
C GLU A 69 -8.78 -39.02 35.00
N LEU A 70 -9.76 -38.12 34.85
CA LEU A 70 -11.20 -38.37 34.99
C LEU A 70 -11.80 -39.40 34.00
N ASP A 71 -11.19 -39.65 32.83
CA ASP A 71 -11.84 -40.44 31.76
C ASP A 71 -11.38 -41.91 31.66
N LEU A 72 -10.38 -42.35 32.44
CA LEU A 72 -9.82 -43.72 32.36
C LEU A 72 -10.00 -44.54 33.64
N THR A 73 -10.65 -44.00 34.66
CA THR A 73 -10.86 -44.68 35.96
C THR A 73 -12.23 -45.33 36.07
N CYS A 74 -12.26 -46.54 36.62
CA CYS A 74 -13.49 -47.24 36.90
C CYS A 74 -14.25 -46.60 38.08
N PRO A 75 -15.56 -46.31 37.94
CA PRO A 75 -16.34 -45.71 39.03
C PRO A 75 -16.64 -46.65 40.21
N VAL A 76 -16.17 -47.92 40.15
CA VAL A 76 -16.38 -48.93 41.19
C VAL A 76 -15.09 -49.18 41.99
N CYS A 77 -14.00 -49.52 41.33
CA CYS A 77 -12.70 -49.75 42.00
C CYS A 77 -11.83 -48.49 42.09
N TYR A 78 -12.17 -47.41 41.39
CA TYR A 78 -11.38 -46.18 41.29
C TYR A 78 -9.99 -46.33 40.66
N ASP A 79 -9.65 -47.52 40.17
CA ASP A 79 -8.44 -47.80 39.39
C ASP A 79 -8.67 -47.61 37.88
N ILE A 80 -7.58 -47.58 37.10
CA ILE A 80 -7.64 -47.59 35.62
C ILE A 80 -8.46 -48.80 35.14
N PHE A 81 -9.31 -48.61 34.13
CA PHE A 81 -10.17 -49.68 33.63
C PHE A 81 -9.39 -50.91 33.16
N THR A 82 -9.64 -52.04 33.83
CA THR A 82 -9.25 -53.38 33.37
C THR A 82 -10.44 -54.05 32.71
N ASP A 83 -10.31 -54.38 31.43
CA ASP A 83 -11.38 -54.96 30.60
C ASP A 83 -12.74 -54.23 30.77
N PRO A 84 -12.82 -52.93 30.43
CA PRO A 84 -14.04 -52.15 30.58
C PRO A 84 -15.16 -52.71 29.72
N VAL A 85 -16.33 -52.95 30.31
CA VAL A 85 -17.55 -53.30 29.60
C VAL A 85 -18.50 -52.11 29.56
N ILE A 86 -19.25 -51.95 28.46
CA ILE A 86 -20.23 -50.87 28.30
C ILE A 86 -21.66 -51.40 28.46
N LEU A 87 -22.43 -50.73 29.33
CA LEU A 87 -23.86 -51.01 29.52
C LEU A 87 -24.71 -50.17 28.55
N LEU A 88 -25.97 -50.54 28.33
CA LEU A 88 -26.91 -49.77 27.49
C LEU A 88 -27.14 -48.32 27.95
N CYS A 89 -26.88 -48.06 29.24
CA CYS A 89 -26.90 -46.71 29.80
C CYS A 89 -25.61 -45.91 29.53
N SER A 90 -24.73 -46.43 28.67
CA SER A 90 -23.45 -45.87 28.24
C SER A 90 -22.38 -45.71 29.31
N HIS A 91 -22.61 -46.20 30.54
CA HIS A 91 -21.55 -46.26 31.55
C HIS A 91 -20.63 -47.44 31.30
N SER A 92 -19.32 -47.19 31.44
CA SER A 92 -18.28 -48.21 31.43
C SER A 92 -17.86 -48.58 32.86
N ILE A 93 -17.70 -49.88 33.11
CA ILE A 93 -17.29 -50.47 34.40
C ILE A 93 -16.31 -51.61 34.07
N CYS A 94 -15.31 -51.89 34.91
CA CYS A 94 -14.48 -53.10 34.73
C CYS A 94 -15.35 -54.36 34.75
N ARG A 95 -15.03 -55.35 33.93
CA ARG A 95 -15.75 -56.64 33.90
C ARG A 95 -15.92 -57.21 35.30
N ASP A 96 -14.81 -57.36 36.03
CA ASP A 96 -14.80 -57.97 37.35
C ASP A 96 -15.61 -57.16 38.36
N CYS A 97 -15.52 -55.83 38.31
CA CYS A 97 -16.32 -54.92 39.15
C CYS A 97 -17.82 -55.08 38.88
N LEU A 98 -18.22 -55.26 37.63
CA LEU A 98 -19.62 -55.46 37.27
C LEU A 98 -20.12 -56.85 37.68
N GLU A 99 -19.30 -57.88 37.48
CA GLU A 99 -19.63 -59.26 37.84
C GLU A 99 -19.77 -59.43 39.36
N GLN A 100 -18.86 -58.85 40.14
CA GLN A 100 -18.95 -58.80 41.60
C GLN A 100 -20.20 -58.04 42.06
N PHE A 101 -20.52 -56.91 41.42
CA PHE A 101 -21.73 -56.16 41.75
C PHE A 101 -23.00 -56.95 41.43
N TRP A 102 -23.06 -57.68 40.31
CA TRP A 102 -24.22 -58.49 39.96
C TRP A 102 -24.37 -59.75 40.82
N SER A 103 -23.27 -60.36 41.24
CA SER A 103 -23.30 -61.54 42.11
C SER A 103 -23.74 -61.18 43.53
N TRP A 104 -23.27 -60.05 44.08
CA TRP A 104 -23.59 -59.59 45.43
C TRP A 104 -25.09 -59.37 45.68
N PHE A 105 -25.82 -58.88 44.67
CA PHE A 105 -27.21 -58.47 44.86
C PHE A 105 -28.26 -59.56 44.59
N SER A 106 -27.88 -60.80 44.19
CA SER A 106 -28.76 -61.97 43.97
C SER A 106 -30.13 -61.67 43.33
N ASN A 107 -30.20 -60.61 42.52
CA ASN A 107 -31.45 -60.08 42.01
C ASN A 107 -31.65 -60.64 40.60
N LYS A 108 -32.85 -61.14 40.29
CA LYS A 108 -33.27 -61.52 38.93
C LYS A 108 -33.21 -60.35 37.92
N VAL A 109 -32.80 -59.16 38.36
CA VAL A 109 -32.73 -57.92 37.58
C VAL A 109 -31.32 -57.32 37.69
N LYS A 110 -30.56 -57.41 36.61
CA LYS A 110 -29.23 -56.78 36.46
C LYS A 110 -29.39 -55.25 36.41
N ARG A 111 -28.55 -54.50 37.12
CA ARG A 111 -28.57 -53.03 37.18
C ARG A 111 -27.17 -52.43 36.96
N CYS A 112 -27.12 -51.21 36.46
CA CYS A 112 -25.88 -50.44 36.36
C CYS A 112 -25.41 -49.96 37.76
N PRO A 113 -24.14 -50.15 38.14
CA PRO A 113 -23.60 -49.64 39.41
C PRO A 113 -23.64 -48.11 39.53
N VAL A 114 -23.56 -47.40 38.41
CA VAL A 114 -23.48 -45.92 38.38
C VAL A 114 -24.87 -45.28 38.46
N CYS A 115 -25.76 -45.60 37.51
CA CYS A 115 -27.06 -44.92 37.39
C CYS A 115 -28.26 -45.79 37.80
N ARG A 116 -28.03 -47.03 38.27
CA ARG A 116 -29.05 -47.99 38.73
C ARG A 116 -30.12 -48.40 37.70
N LYS A 117 -30.02 -47.94 36.44
CA LYS A 117 -30.90 -48.38 35.34
C LYS A 117 -30.81 -49.90 35.15
N ARG A 118 -31.94 -50.53 34.87
CA ARG A 118 -32.01 -51.98 34.60
C ARG A 118 -31.28 -52.28 33.29
N SER A 119 -30.43 -53.30 33.31
CA SER A 119 -29.76 -53.84 32.14
C SER A 119 -30.48 -55.11 31.72
N SER A 120 -30.97 -55.15 30.48
CA SER A 120 -31.44 -56.39 29.84
C SER A 120 -30.31 -57.19 29.19
N VAL A 121 -29.08 -56.67 29.23
CA VAL A 121 -27.92 -57.31 28.60
C VAL A 121 -27.37 -58.41 29.50
N GLU A 122 -27.36 -59.62 28.98
CA GLU A 122 -26.90 -60.80 29.71
C GLU A 122 -25.37 -60.86 29.80
N SER A 123 -24.68 -60.47 28.72
CA SER A 123 -23.22 -60.33 28.63
C SER A 123 -22.84 -58.98 27.97
N PRO A 124 -22.47 -57.97 28.76
CA PRO A 124 -22.02 -56.67 28.25
C PRO A 124 -20.78 -56.77 27.38
N VAL A 125 -20.78 -56.02 26.28
CA VAL A 125 -19.67 -56.01 25.31
C VAL A 125 -18.49 -55.22 25.87
N LEU A 126 -17.27 -55.69 25.60
CA LEU A 126 -16.04 -54.96 25.91
C LEU A 126 -15.98 -53.65 25.12
N ASN A 127 -15.66 -52.58 25.83
CA ASN A 127 -15.28 -51.32 25.21
C ASN A 127 -13.80 -51.41 24.80
N LEU A 128 -13.54 -52.05 23.66
CA LEU A 128 -12.18 -52.24 23.13
C LEU A 128 -11.45 -50.90 22.94
N SER A 129 -12.17 -49.84 22.56
CA SER A 129 -11.59 -48.50 22.43
C SER A 129 -11.06 -47.96 23.76
N LEU A 130 -11.84 -48.09 24.84
CA LEU A 130 -11.42 -47.67 26.18
C LEU A 130 -10.29 -48.56 26.72
N ARG A 131 -10.34 -49.87 26.47
CA ARG A 131 -9.26 -50.81 26.82
C ARG A 131 -7.94 -50.43 26.14
N ASN A 132 -7.96 -50.18 24.83
CA ASN A 132 -6.77 -49.79 24.08
C ASN A 132 -6.19 -48.46 24.59
N LEU A 133 -7.04 -47.49 24.97
CA LEU A 133 -6.59 -46.23 25.57
C LEU A 133 -5.92 -46.46 26.93
N CYS A 134 -6.48 -47.32 27.78
CA CYS A 134 -5.89 -47.70 29.07
C CYS A 134 -4.55 -48.43 28.89
N GLU A 135 -4.45 -49.35 27.92
CA GLU A 135 -3.21 -50.07 27.63
C GLU A 135 -2.10 -49.16 27.09
N VAL A 136 -2.42 -48.19 26.23
CA VAL A 136 -1.46 -47.19 25.74
C VAL A 136 -0.96 -46.31 26.88
N PHE A 137 -1.87 -45.88 27.76
CA PHE A 137 -1.54 -45.08 28.94
C PHE A 137 -0.58 -45.83 29.89
N LEU A 138 -0.89 -47.10 30.21
CA LEU A 138 -0.05 -47.94 31.07
C LEU A 138 1.34 -48.22 30.45
N LYS A 139 1.41 -48.44 29.14
CA LYS A 139 2.70 -48.57 28.43
C LYS A 139 3.51 -47.29 28.45
N GLU A 140 2.87 -46.14 28.30
CA GLU A 140 3.53 -44.84 28.35
C GLU A 140 4.02 -44.49 29.76
N GLU A 141 3.35 -44.96 30.81
CA GLU A 141 3.84 -44.91 32.19
C GLU A 141 5.05 -45.81 32.43
N SER A 142 4.99 -47.05 31.96
CA SER A 142 6.09 -48.01 32.10
C SER A 142 7.38 -47.53 31.43
N LEU A 143 7.30 -46.86 30.27
CA LEU A 143 8.46 -46.31 29.58
C LEU A 143 9.13 -45.14 30.35
N ARG A 144 8.35 -44.35 31.09
CA ARG A 144 8.90 -43.27 31.94
C ARG A 144 9.78 -43.82 33.07
N ASP A 145 9.45 -45.00 33.58
CA ASP A 145 10.21 -45.65 34.66
C ASP A 145 11.52 -46.31 34.15
N VAL A 146 11.57 -46.76 32.90
CA VAL A 146 12.78 -47.35 32.28
C VAL A 146 13.82 -46.28 31.90
N GLU A 147 13.37 -45.09 31.49
CA GLU A 147 14.27 -43.96 31.13
C GLU A 147 15.07 -43.40 32.33
N MET A 148 14.69 -43.71 33.57
CA MET A 148 15.33 -43.24 34.80
C MET A 148 16.21 -44.31 35.47
N LEU A 149 16.64 -45.33 34.72
CA LEU A 149 17.52 -46.39 35.22
C LEU A 149 19.00 -46.09 34.90
N CYS A 150 19.86 -46.51 35.81
CA CYS A 150 21.31 -46.48 35.60
C CYS A 150 21.70 -47.58 34.62
N SER A 151 22.34 -47.20 33.51
CA SER A 151 22.78 -48.14 32.48
C SER A 151 23.80 -49.19 32.95
N LEU A 152 24.48 -48.95 34.08
CA LEU A 152 25.50 -49.87 34.60
C LEU A 152 24.98 -50.85 35.65
N HIS A 153 23.91 -50.48 36.35
CA HIS A 153 23.42 -51.22 37.52
C HIS A 153 21.94 -51.59 37.40
N GLU A 154 21.26 -51.14 36.35
CA GLU A 154 19.81 -51.30 36.13
C GLU A 154 18.94 -50.77 37.30
N GLU A 155 19.54 -49.91 38.13
CA GLU A 155 18.95 -49.33 39.34
C GLU A 155 18.44 -47.91 39.11
N ARG A 156 17.38 -47.50 39.81
CA ARG A 156 16.82 -46.15 39.68
C ARG A 156 17.85 -45.07 40.01
N LEU A 157 17.96 -44.10 39.13
CA LEU A 157 18.74 -42.88 39.34
C LEU A 157 18.03 -42.06 40.42
N LYS A 158 18.73 -41.79 41.52
CA LYS A 158 18.18 -41.03 42.67
C LYS A 158 19.08 -39.88 43.12
N LEU A 159 20.36 -39.92 42.75
CA LEU A 159 21.36 -38.93 43.11
C LEU A 159 21.87 -38.19 41.87
N PHE A 160 22.39 -37.00 42.06
CA PHE A 160 23.08 -36.20 41.05
C PHE A 160 24.49 -35.93 41.53
N CYS A 161 25.48 -36.35 40.74
CA CYS A 161 26.88 -36.04 41.02
C CYS A 161 27.19 -34.61 40.55
N GLN A 162 27.64 -33.74 41.45
CA GLN A 162 27.86 -32.32 41.15
C GLN A 162 29.04 -32.10 40.21
N GLU A 163 30.11 -32.85 40.39
CA GLU A 163 31.37 -32.74 39.64
C GLU A 163 31.18 -33.22 38.20
N ASP A 164 30.55 -34.39 38.03
CA ASP A 164 30.31 -34.99 36.71
C ASP A 164 29.04 -34.47 36.02
N LYS A 165 28.21 -33.69 36.74
CA LYS A 165 26.96 -33.08 36.27
C LYS A 165 25.97 -34.09 35.64
N GLN A 166 25.84 -35.25 36.25
CA GLN A 166 24.98 -36.33 35.75
C GLN A 166 24.21 -37.04 36.88
N PRO A 167 23.01 -37.58 36.59
CA PRO A 167 22.27 -38.41 37.52
C PRO A 167 22.95 -39.79 37.65
N VAL A 168 22.94 -40.34 38.87
CA VAL A 168 23.53 -41.63 39.23
C VAL A 168 22.61 -42.40 40.19
N CYS A 169 22.74 -43.74 40.22
CA CYS A 169 22.04 -44.57 41.20
C CYS A 169 22.82 -44.66 42.52
N LEU A 170 22.23 -45.27 43.55
CA LEU A 170 22.86 -45.42 44.87
C LEU A 170 24.12 -46.31 44.82
N VAL A 171 24.18 -47.29 43.92
CA VAL A 171 25.37 -48.15 43.75
C VAL A 171 26.55 -47.36 43.20
N CYS A 172 26.29 -46.44 42.26
CA CYS A 172 27.32 -45.54 41.70
C CYS A 172 27.98 -44.66 42.77
N GLN A 173 27.25 -44.27 43.82
CA GLN A 173 27.78 -43.44 44.91
C GLN A 173 28.97 -44.10 45.61
N THR A 174 28.89 -45.41 45.83
CA THR A 174 29.95 -46.21 46.47
C THR A 174 31.00 -46.72 45.49
N SER A 175 30.82 -46.46 44.19
CA SER A 175 31.76 -46.92 43.17
C SER A 175 33.06 -46.13 43.21
N ARG A 176 34.17 -46.75 42.82
CA ARG A 176 35.47 -46.06 42.67
C ARG A 176 35.41 -44.90 41.67
N LYS A 177 34.46 -44.93 40.72
CA LYS A 177 34.30 -43.89 39.68
C LYS A 177 33.91 -42.53 40.25
N HIS A 178 33.17 -42.50 41.36
CA HIS A 178 32.72 -41.26 41.99
C HIS A 178 33.28 -41.12 43.42
N SER A 179 34.46 -41.70 43.67
CA SER A 179 35.09 -41.64 45.00
C SER A 179 35.49 -40.19 45.33
N GLY A 180 34.95 -39.66 46.42
CA GLY A 180 35.19 -38.28 46.85
C GLY A 180 34.34 -37.21 46.17
N HIS A 181 33.36 -37.59 45.34
CA HIS A 181 32.41 -36.66 44.72
C HIS A 181 31.26 -36.29 45.66
N THR A 182 30.65 -35.13 45.41
CA THR A 182 29.50 -34.63 46.16
C THR A 182 28.21 -34.97 45.43
N PHE A 183 27.23 -35.47 46.18
CA PHE A 183 25.94 -35.87 45.63
C PHE A 183 24.80 -35.06 46.23
N LEU A 184 23.80 -34.79 45.41
CA LEU A 184 22.50 -34.25 45.83
C LEU A 184 21.39 -35.20 45.43
N PRO A 185 20.25 -35.24 46.14
CA PRO A 185 19.04 -35.82 45.60
C PRO A 185 18.71 -35.20 44.24
N ILE A 186 18.26 -36.02 43.28
CA ILE A 186 17.94 -35.54 41.91
C ILE A 186 16.92 -34.41 41.94
N ASP A 187 15.92 -34.48 42.82
CA ASP A 187 14.88 -33.46 42.92
C ASP A 187 15.45 -32.09 43.34
N GLU A 188 16.42 -32.07 44.26
CA GLU A 188 17.08 -30.84 44.72
C GLU A 188 17.95 -30.23 43.61
N ALA A 189 18.80 -31.06 42.99
CA ALA A 189 19.63 -30.63 41.85
C ALA A 189 18.77 -30.11 40.68
N ALA A 190 17.69 -30.82 40.36
CA ALA A 190 16.76 -30.41 39.30
C ALA A 190 16.06 -29.09 39.65
N GLN A 191 15.69 -28.87 40.91
CA GLN A 191 15.12 -27.59 41.35
C GLN A 191 16.11 -26.45 41.17
N ASP A 192 17.37 -26.63 41.52
CA ASP A 192 18.39 -25.58 41.40
C ASP A 192 18.73 -25.25 39.95
N TYR A 193 18.88 -26.23 39.07
CA TYR A 193 19.04 -25.97 37.63
C TYR A 193 17.78 -25.33 37.02
N LYS A 194 16.57 -25.73 37.45
CA LYS A 194 15.33 -25.06 37.04
C LYS A 194 15.30 -23.60 37.50
N LYS A 195 15.79 -23.27 38.70
CA LYS A 195 15.90 -21.87 39.18
C LYS A 195 16.90 -21.08 38.31
N GLN A 196 18.07 -21.65 38.01
CA GLN A 196 19.07 -21.01 37.15
C GLN A 196 18.50 -20.74 35.74
N LEU A 197 17.84 -21.72 35.13
CA LEU A 197 17.20 -21.55 33.82
C LEU A 197 16.08 -20.51 33.86
N LYS A 198 15.26 -20.47 34.93
CA LYS A 198 14.24 -19.43 35.12
C LYS A 198 14.87 -18.04 35.22
N ALA A 199 16.00 -17.91 35.92
CA ALA A 199 16.71 -16.64 36.04
C ALA A 199 17.23 -16.11 34.69
N VAL A 200 17.62 -17.00 33.77
CA VAL A 200 18.02 -16.62 32.39
C VAL A 200 16.81 -16.40 31.47
N LEU A 201 15.74 -17.17 31.67
CA LEU A 201 14.53 -17.10 30.84
C LEU A 201 13.81 -15.76 30.96
N LEU A 202 13.67 -15.22 32.17
CA LEU A 202 12.93 -13.98 32.42
C LEU A 202 13.51 -12.77 31.64
N PRO A 203 14.82 -12.46 31.72
CA PRO A 203 15.43 -11.39 30.91
C PRO A 203 15.30 -11.59 29.40
N LEU A 204 15.35 -12.84 28.91
CA LEU A 204 15.19 -13.13 27.49
C LEU A 204 13.76 -12.84 27.02
N GLN A 205 12.76 -13.18 27.83
CA GLN A 205 11.36 -12.85 27.54
C GLN A 205 11.11 -11.34 27.54
N GLU A 206 11.72 -10.60 28.47
CA GLU A 206 11.64 -9.13 28.47
C GLU A 206 12.33 -8.51 27.26
N LYS A 207 13.52 -8.99 26.88
CA LYS A 207 14.20 -8.55 25.66
C LYS A 207 13.35 -8.80 24.42
N LEU A 208 12.72 -9.97 24.32
CA LEU A 208 11.82 -10.31 23.21
C LEU A 208 10.68 -9.28 23.09
N LYS A 209 10.00 -8.98 24.20
CA LYS A 209 8.93 -7.96 24.24
C LYS A 209 9.43 -6.59 23.76
N LYS A 210 10.60 -6.15 24.22
CA LYS A 210 11.21 -4.88 23.78
C LYS A 210 11.48 -4.86 22.28
N TYR A 211 12.01 -5.95 21.72
CA TYR A 211 12.22 -6.06 20.27
C TYR A 211 10.91 -6.04 19.48
N GLU A 212 9.86 -6.68 19.99
CA GLU A 212 8.52 -6.64 19.38
C GLU A 212 7.91 -5.24 19.38
N GLU A 213 8.05 -4.50 20.48
CA GLU A 213 7.62 -3.10 20.59
C GLU A 213 8.36 -2.20 19.59
N VAL A 214 9.70 -2.29 19.56
CA VAL A 214 10.51 -1.52 18.60
C VAL A 214 10.15 -1.89 17.16
N LYS A 215 9.97 -3.17 16.85
CA LYS A 215 9.53 -3.63 15.52
C LYS A 215 8.20 -2.99 15.13
N LYS A 216 7.23 -2.95 16.04
CA LYS A 216 5.92 -2.31 15.80
C LYS A 216 6.10 -0.83 15.49
N THR A 217 6.91 -0.11 16.25
CA THR A 217 7.21 1.30 16.01
C THR A 217 7.88 1.50 14.65
N CYS A 218 8.87 0.68 14.28
CA CYS A 218 9.52 0.76 12.97
C CYS A 218 8.53 0.58 11.81
N VAL A 219 7.63 -0.40 11.90
CA VAL A 219 6.58 -0.62 10.89
C VAL A 219 5.65 0.58 10.79
N GLN A 220 5.24 1.16 11.93
CA GLN A 220 4.41 2.37 11.95
C GLN A 220 5.13 3.57 11.31
N THR A 221 6.40 3.80 11.64
CA THR A 221 7.22 4.88 11.06
C THR A 221 7.37 4.71 9.56
N ALA A 222 7.62 3.49 9.07
CA ALA A 222 7.72 3.23 7.64
C ALA A 222 6.40 3.53 6.89
N ASN A 223 5.26 3.17 7.47
CA ASN A 223 3.95 3.54 6.93
C ASN A 223 3.73 5.05 6.91
N HIS A 224 4.15 5.76 7.97
CA HIS A 224 4.10 7.22 8.01
C HIS A 224 4.96 7.86 6.93
N ILE A 225 6.20 7.39 6.72
CA ILE A 225 7.09 7.89 5.66
C ILE A 225 6.42 7.72 4.30
N LYS A 226 5.81 6.55 4.04
CA LYS A 226 5.09 6.28 2.77
C LYS A 226 3.90 7.22 2.59
N ALA A 227 3.07 7.38 3.61
CA ALA A 227 1.90 8.25 3.56
C ALA A 227 2.31 9.72 3.35
N GLN A 228 3.34 10.17 4.07
CA GLN A 228 3.88 11.53 3.94
C GLN A 228 4.42 11.78 2.54
N ALA A 229 5.18 10.84 1.97
CA ALA A 229 5.68 10.96 0.60
C ALA A 229 4.55 11.09 -0.44
N GLN A 230 3.50 10.27 -0.31
CA GLN A 230 2.33 10.34 -1.19
C GLN A 230 1.55 11.65 -1.03
N GLN A 231 1.43 12.16 0.20
CA GLN A 231 0.79 13.44 0.47
C GLN A 231 1.60 14.60 -0.13
N SER A 232 2.91 14.62 0.08
CA SER A 232 3.79 15.64 -0.50
C SER A 232 3.77 15.59 -2.02
N GLU A 233 3.76 14.41 -2.63
CA GLU A 233 3.61 14.28 -4.09
C GLU A 233 2.30 14.89 -4.59
N LYS A 234 1.18 14.64 -3.89
CA LYS A 234 -0.12 15.25 -4.23
C LYS A 234 -0.09 16.77 -4.09
N GLN A 235 0.53 17.29 -3.04
CA GLN A 235 0.67 18.74 -2.84
C GLN A 235 1.51 19.37 -3.94
N ILE A 236 2.66 18.78 -4.27
CA ILE A 236 3.51 19.25 -5.38
C ILE A 236 2.70 19.29 -6.68
N LYS A 237 1.96 18.21 -7.01
CA LYS A 237 1.11 18.18 -8.20
C LYS A 237 0.07 19.30 -8.19
N ALA A 238 -0.64 19.49 -7.08
CA ALA A 238 -1.64 20.55 -6.95
C ALA A 238 -1.06 21.96 -7.15
N GLU A 239 0.14 22.24 -6.62
CA GLU A 239 0.82 23.52 -6.85
C GLU A 239 1.19 23.71 -8.32
N PHE A 240 1.67 22.66 -9.00
CA PHE A 240 1.94 22.73 -10.43
C PHE A 240 0.67 22.90 -11.27
N ASP A 241 -0.42 22.22 -10.91
CA ASP A 241 -1.71 22.38 -11.57
C ASP A 241 -2.23 23.82 -11.43
N ARG A 242 -2.05 24.43 -10.26
CA ARG A 242 -2.38 25.85 -10.02
C ARG A 242 -1.54 26.78 -10.89
N LEU A 243 -0.24 26.52 -11.02
CA LEU A 243 0.65 27.28 -11.91
C LEU A 243 0.26 27.11 -13.38
N HIS A 244 -0.17 25.91 -13.80
CA HIS A 244 -0.65 25.68 -15.16
C HIS A 244 -1.93 26.47 -15.44
N GLN A 245 -2.92 26.43 -14.54
CA GLN A 245 -4.14 27.22 -14.68
C GLN A 245 -3.83 28.71 -14.79
N PHE A 246 -2.95 29.24 -13.93
CA PHE A 246 -2.54 30.64 -14.00
C PHE A 246 -1.95 31.02 -15.36
N LEU A 247 -1.13 30.14 -15.95
CA LEU A 247 -0.54 30.39 -17.27
C LEU A 247 -1.59 30.38 -18.38
N GLU A 248 -2.56 29.47 -18.31
CA GLU A 248 -3.68 29.40 -19.26
C GLU A 248 -4.56 30.66 -19.17
N ASP A 249 -4.89 31.10 -17.96
CA ASP A 249 -5.70 32.30 -17.72
C ASP A 249 -5.00 33.59 -18.21
N GLU A 250 -3.69 33.72 -17.95
CA GLU A 250 -2.90 34.86 -18.45
C GLU A 250 -2.78 34.82 -19.99
N GLU A 251 -2.60 33.64 -20.59
CA GLU A 251 -2.60 33.47 -22.06
C GLU A 251 -3.93 33.89 -22.67
N GLU A 252 -5.05 33.40 -22.13
CA GLU A 252 -6.40 33.74 -22.59
C GLU A 252 -6.66 35.25 -22.48
N THR A 253 -6.29 35.86 -21.34
CA THR A 253 -6.42 37.31 -21.13
C THR A 253 -5.66 38.11 -22.18
N ARG A 254 -4.42 37.70 -22.51
CA ARG A 254 -3.59 38.38 -23.51
C ARG A 254 -4.12 38.22 -24.91
N ILE A 255 -4.52 37.02 -25.28
CA ILE A 255 -5.13 36.75 -26.60
C ILE A 255 -6.44 37.55 -26.72
N GLY A 256 -7.24 37.62 -25.66
CA GLY A 256 -8.45 38.44 -25.60
C GLY A 256 -8.16 39.92 -25.85
N ALA A 257 -7.17 40.50 -25.16
CA ALA A 257 -6.77 41.89 -25.37
C ALA A 257 -6.26 42.18 -26.79
N LEU A 258 -5.52 41.24 -27.39
CA LEU A 258 -5.08 41.32 -28.78
C LEU A 258 -6.26 41.30 -29.76
N LYS A 259 -7.18 40.33 -29.61
CA LYS A 259 -8.38 40.20 -30.46
C LYS A 259 -9.26 41.44 -30.37
N HIS A 260 -9.42 42.01 -29.18
CA HIS A 260 -10.17 43.24 -29.00
C HIS A 260 -9.52 44.42 -29.76
N GLU A 261 -8.18 44.55 -29.68
CA GLU A 261 -7.47 45.58 -30.43
C GLU A 261 -7.57 45.39 -31.95
N GLU A 262 -7.48 44.14 -32.42
CA GLU A 262 -7.70 43.79 -33.82
C GLU A 262 -9.09 44.20 -34.30
N GLU A 263 -10.13 43.87 -33.54
CA GLU A 263 -11.51 44.21 -33.87
C GLU A 263 -11.71 45.73 -33.95
N GLN A 264 -11.22 46.47 -32.95
CA GLN A 264 -11.31 47.94 -32.96
C GLN A 264 -10.60 48.56 -34.16
N LYS A 265 -9.39 48.11 -34.49
CA LYS A 265 -8.62 48.62 -35.64
C LYS A 265 -9.25 48.23 -36.98
N SER A 266 -9.82 47.03 -37.08
CA SER A 266 -10.53 46.54 -38.25
C SER A 266 -11.80 47.35 -38.52
N LEU A 267 -12.58 47.68 -37.48
CA LEU A 267 -13.78 48.52 -37.59
C LEU A 267 -13.44 49.91 -38.14
N VAL A 268 -12.44 50.57 -37.55
CA VAL A 268 -11.98 51.90 -38.03
C VAL A 268 -11.52 51.84 -39.49
N MET A 269 -10.82 50.77 -39.90
CA MET A 269 -10.38 50.63 -41.29
C MET A 269 -11.56 50.37 -42.24
N LYS A 270 -12.56 49.60 -41.81
CA LYS A 270 -13.78 49.36 -42.58
C LYS A 270 -14.56 50.65 -42.84
N GLU A 271 -14.75 51.47 -41.81
CA GLU A 271 -15.40 52.79 -41.95
C GLU A 271 -14.66 53.67 -42.95
N LYS A 272 -13.33 53.72 -42.87
CA LYS A 272 -12.49 54.45 -43.84
C LYS A 272 -12.63 53.91 -45.26
N ILE A 273 -12.69 52.58 -45.45
CA ILE A 273 -12.90 51.97 -46.77
C ILE A 273 -14.28 52.34 -47.32
N ASP A 274 -15.32 52.33 -46.49
CA ASP A 274 -16.68 52.68 -46.89
C ASP A 274 -16.79 54.15 -47.29
N GLU A 275 -16.13 55.04 -46.55
CA GLU A 275 -16.01 56.47 -46.89
C GLU A 275 -15.29 56.69 -48.23
N MET A 276 -14.14 56.04 -48.42
CA MET A 276 -13.39 56.10 -49.67
C MET A 276 -14.20 55.53 -50.84
N SER A 277 -14.92 54.43 -50.64
CA SER A 277 -15.76 53.80 -51.67
C SER A 277 -16.90 54.72 -52.11
N LYS A 278 -17.55 55.43 -51.17
CA LYS A 278 -18.56 56.45 -51.49
C LYS A 278 -17.95 57.61 -52.29
N ALA A 279 -16.77 58.09 -51.89
CA ALA A 279 -16.08 59.15 -52.61
C ALA A 279 -15.70 58.74 -54.04
N ILE A 280 -15.20 57.51 -54.22
CA ILE A 280 -14.90 56.92 -55.53
C ILE A 280 -16.16 56.86 -56.39
N SER A 281 -17.29 56.36 -55.86
CA SER A 281 -18.56 56.31 -56.61
C SER A 281 -19.00 57.69 -57.09
N ILE A 282 -18.98 58.70 -56.20
CA ILE A 282 -19.35 60.08 -56.55
C ILE A 282 -18.44 60.63 -57.66
N LEU A 283 -17.14 60.38 -57.58
CA LEU A 283 -16.19 60.82 -58.60
C LEU A 283 -16.41 60.08 -59.93
N SER A 284 -16.61 58.76 -59.91
CA SER A 284 -16.88 57.94 -61.09
C SER A 284 -18.17 58.36 -61.81
N ASP A 285 -19.24 58.67 -61.08
CA ASP A 285 -20.49 59.15 -61.65
C ASP A 285 -20.32 60.49 -62.35
N LYS A 286 -19.54 61.40 -61.75
CA LYS A 286 -19.22 62.70 -62.35
C LYS A 286 -18.37 62.57 -63.61
N ILE A 287 -17.33 61.72 -63.57
CA ILE A 287 -16.48 61.45 -64.75
C ILE A 287 -17.34 60.91 -65.89
N THR A 288 -18.15 59.89 -65.61
CA THR A 288 -19.05 59.28 -66.61
C THR A 288 -20.04 60.30 -67.18
N ALA A 289 -20.57 61.20 -66.34
CA ALA A 289 -21.48 62.27 -66.79
C ALA A 289 -20.77 63.26 -67.74
N ILE A 290 -19.53 63.63 -67.44
CA ILE A 290 -18.71 64.50 -68.30
C ILE A 290 -18.38 63.78 -69.62
N GLU A 291 -17.90 62.54 -69.55
CA GLU A 291 -17.57 61.72 -70.73
C GLU A 291 -18.78 61.56 -71.66
N LYS A 292 -19.98 61.31 -71.12
CA LYS A 292 -21.22 61.23 -71.91
C LYS A 292 -21.55 62.54 -72.62
N GLN A 293 -21.33 63.69 -71.98
CA GLN A 293 -21.54 64.99 -72.61
C GLN A 293 -20.52 65.25 -73.72
N MET A 294 -19.28 64.79 -73.57
CA MET A 294 -18.24 64.96 -74.58
C MET A 294 -18.49 64.18 -75.89
N VAL A 295 -19.31 63.12 -75.84
CA VAL A 295 -19.68 62.29 -77.00
C VAL A 295 -21.07 62.64 -77.56
N ALA A 296 -21.82 63.53 -76.89
CA ALA A 296 -23.14 63.96 -77.34
C ALA A 296 -23.06 64.85 -78.60
N GLU A 297 -24.14 64.93 -79.37
CA GLU A 297 -24.25 65.85 -80.50
C GLU A 297 -24.06 67.32 -80.06
N ASP A 298 -23.37 68.11 -80.89
CA ASP A 298 -22.91 69.47 -80.56
C ASP A 298 -24.04 70.38 -80.00
N GLY A 299 -25.25 70.26 -80.55
CA GLY A 299 -26.40 71.03 -80.08
C GLY A 299 -26.83 70.68 -78.65
N ILE A 300 -26.81 69.39 -78.29
CA ILE A 300 -27.16 68.86 -76.97
C ILE A 300 -26.03 69.19 -75.97
N PHE A 301 -24.78 69.05 -76.40
CA PHE A 301 -23.61 69.41 -75.60
C PHE A 301 -23.65 70.90 -75.19
N LEU A 302 -23.85 71.82 -76.14
CA LEU A 302 -23.87 73.26 -75.86
C LEU A 302 -25.02 73.68 -74.94
N GLN A 303 -26.19 73.05 -75.05
CA GLN A 303 -27.32 73.28 -74.14
C GLN A 303 -27.00 72.85 -72.70
N ASN A 304 -26.32 71.71 -72.54
CA ASN A 304 -26.07 71.10 -71.23
C ASN A 304 -24.71 71.46 -70.62
N PHE A 305 -23.81 72.09 -71.38
CA PHE A 305 -22.44 72.42 -70.97
C PHE A 305 -22.40 73.22 -69.65
N LYS A 306 -23.24 74.25 -69.55
CA LYS A 306 -23.27 75.13 -68.37
C LYS A 306 -23.75 74.40 -67.10
N ALA A 307 -24.66 73.45 -67.24
CA ALA A 307 -25.15 72.64 -66.13
C ALA A 307 -24.09 71.62 -65.69
N THR A 308 -23.44 70.95 -66.65
CA THR A 308 -22.38 69.96 -66.41
C THR A 308 -21.14 70.58 -65.79
N MET A 309 -20.72 71.77 -66.24
CA MET A 309 -19.58 72.48 -65.63
C MET A 309 -19.85 72.95 -64.20
N LYS A 310 -21.09 73.29 -63.87
CA LYS A 310 -21.45 73.66 -62.48
C LYS A 310 -21.46 72.45 -61.55
N SER A 311 -21.94 71.29 -62.01
CA SER A 311 -22.00 70.08 -61.18
C SER A 311 -20.62 69.46 -60.93
N SER A 312 -19.68 69.64 -61.88
CA SER A 312 -18.29 69.17 -61.76
C SER A 312 -17.44 70.01 -60.81
N GLN A 313 -17.71 71.30 -60.66
CA GLN A 313 -16.95 72.21 -59.79
C GLN A 313 -17.06 71.92 -58.29
N CYS A 314 -18.08 71.18 -57.85
CA CYS A 314 -18.23 70.79 -56.44
C CYS A 314 -17.42 69.52 -56.15
N MET A 315 -16.14 69.65 -55.83
CA MET A 315 -15.26 68.50 -55.55
C MET A 315 -15.51 67.95 -54.14
N PRO A 316 -15.51 66.61 -53.96
CA PRO A 316 -15.29 66.04 -52.63
C PRO A 316 -14.00 66.60 -52.04
N GLN A 317 -13.94 66.77 -50.72
CA GLN A 317 -12.68 67.13 -50.06
C GLN A 317 -11.59 66.11 -50.47
N ASN A 318 -10.39 66.62 -50.79
CA ASN A 318 -9.26 65.74 -51.08
C ASN A 318 -9.08 64.80 -49.89
N PRO A 319 -8.84 63.50 -50.11
CA PRO A 319 -8.47 62.64 -49.02
C PRO A 319 -7.20 63.24 -48.40
N GLU A 320 -7.31 63.79 -47.19
CA GLU A 320 -6.14 64.12 -46.40
C GLU A 320 -5.23 62.90 -46.43
N SER A 321 -3.92 63.07 -46.64
CA SER A 321 -3.00 61.93 -46.70
C SER A 321 -3.22 61.09 -45.45
N VAL A 322 -3.96 59.98 -45.57
CA VAL A 322 -4.51 59.30 -44.42
C VAL A 322 -3.31 58.75 -43.68
N SER A 323 -2.94 59.41 -42.58
CA SER A 323 -1.86 58.94 -41.74
C SER A 323 -2.37 57.65 -41.11
N LEU A 324 -1.97 56.52 -41.69
CA LEU A 324 -2.20 55.17 -41.16
C LEU A 324 -1.30 54.89 -39.94
N SER A 325 -0.63 55.92 -39.41
CA SER A 325 0.15 55.83 -38.18
C SER A 325 -0.75 55.35 -37.04
N GLY A 326 -0.46 54.17 -36.50
CA GLY A 326 -1.25 53.52 -35.44
C GLY A 326 -2.37 52.58 -35.92
N ALA A 327 -2.58 52.41 -37.23
CA ALA A 327 -3.62 51.53 -37.77
C ALA A 327 -3.33 50.03 -37.59
N LEU A 328 -2.05 49.67 -37.46
CA LEU A 328 -1.62 48.28 -37.25
C LEU A 328 -1.54 47.94 -35.77
N ILE A 329 -1.65 46.65 -35.43
CA ILE A 329 -1.52 46.12 -34.06
C ILE A 329 -0.25 46.63 -33.37
N ASP A 330 -0.39 47.08 -32.13
CA ASP A 330 0.72 47.42 -31.24
C ASP A 330 1.34 46.14 -30.68
N VAL A 331 2.15 45.47 -31.49
CA VAL A 331 2.82 44.20 -31.13
C VAL A 331 3.67 44.34 -29.85
N PRO A 332 4.47 45.42 -29.65
CA PRO A 332 5.21 45.63 -28.42
C PRO A 332 4.34 45.72 -27.16
N LYS A 333 3.14 46.29 -27.22
CA LYS A 333 2.20 46.32 -26.08
C LYS A 333 1.77 44.92 -25.62
N HIS A 334 1.55 43.99 -26.56
CA HIS A 334 1.08 42.64 -26.24
C HIS A 334 2.21 41.69 -25.85
N LEU A 335 3.35 41.77 -26.54
CA LEU A 335 4.49 40.87 -26.35
C LEU A 335 5.58 41.43 -25.43
N GLY A 336 5.63 42.75 -25.25
CA GLY A 336 6.59 43.43 -24.38
C GLY A 336 6.44 42.96 -22.95
N ASN A 337 7.55 42.58 -22.32
CA ASN A 337 7.62 42.11 -20.94
C ASN A 337 6.74 40.89 -20.60
N LEU A 338 6.30 40.11 -21.61
CA LEU A 338 5.47 38.91 -21.41
C LEU A 338 6.08 37.96 -20.36
N LYS A 339 7.35 37.59 -20.53
CA LYS A 339 8.06 36.71 -19.59
C LYS A 339 8.24 37.31 -18.20
N PHE A 340 8.43 38.62 -18.11
CA PHE A 340 8.71 39.29 -16.84
C PHE A 340 7.44 39.35 -15.98
N ARG A 341 6.30 39.71 -16.59
CA ARG A 341 5.01 39.77 -15.90
C ARG A 341 4.48 38.39 -15.46
N VAL A 342 4.65 37.37 -16.31
CA VAL A 342 4.32 35.98 -15.94
C VAL A 342 5.12 35.54 -14.71
N ARG A 343 6.37 35.99 -14.60
CA ARG A 343 7.26 35.64 -13.48
C ARG A 343 6.94 36.41 -12.19
N GLU A 344 6.65 37.72 -12.29
CA GLU A 344 6.29 38.54 -11.13
C GLU A 344 4.94 38.11 -10.53
N HIS A 345 3.89 37.98 -11.33
CA HIS A 345 2.57 37.59 -10.82
C HIS A 345 2.52 36.13 -10.36
N GLY A 346 3.27 35.24 -11.01
CA GLY A 346 3.40 33.84 -10.58
C GLY A 346 4.21 33.64 -9.30
N SER A 347 4.87 34.68 -8.76
CA SER A 347 5.64 34.62 -7.51
C SER A 347 4.89 35.20 -6.29
N ILE A 348 3.71 35.81 -6.49
CA ILE A 348 3.00 36.60 -5.46
C ILE A 348 1.73 35.89 -4.91
N GLN A 349 1.39 34.71 -5.43
CA GLN A 349 0.21 33.92 -5.01
C GLN A 349 0.56 32.55 -4.44
#